data_AF-A0A1M6LVD8-F1
#
_entry.id   AF-A0A1M6LVD8-F1
#
_cell.length_a   1.000
_cell.length_b   1.000
_cell.length_c   1.000
_cell.angle_alpha   90.00
_cell.angle_beta   90.00
_cell.angle_gamma   90.00
#
_symmetry.space_group_name_H-M   'P 1'
#
loop_
_entity.id
_entity.type
_entity.pdbx_description
1 polymer ?
#
loop_
_entity_poly.entity_id
_entity_poly.type
_entity_poly.pdbx_seq_one_letter_code
_entity_poly.pdbx_strand_id
1 'polypeptide(L)' 'MTNISLTADEALVLLHWLHMHDEAEDLPHDDAEQRVLWNLEAALESVVADAFLPDYTQRLADAKARVVG' A
#
# COMPACT_ATOMS: atom_id res chain seq x y z
N MET A 1 16.76 14.40 -5.28
CA MET A 1 15.54 13.60 -5.04
C MET A 1 15.71 12.28 -5.76
N THR A 2 15.50 11.19 -5.04
CA THR A 2 15.49 9.84 -5.62
C THR A 2 14.02 9.48 -5.86
N ASN A 3 13.69 8.94 -7.03
CA ASN A 3 12.32 8.58 -7.38
C ASN A 3 12.17 7.06 -7.44
N ILE A 4 11.04 6.56 -6.95
CA ILE A 4 10.60 5.17 -7.12
C ILE A 4 9.27 5.24 -7.87
N SER A 5 9.11 4.38 -8.89
CA SER A 5 7.88 4.28 -9.66
C SER A 5 7.26 2.92 -9.41
N LEU A 6 5.97 2.93 -9.08
CA LEU A 6 5.14 1.74 -8.92
C LEU A 6 4.05 1.76 -9.99
N THR A 7 3.70 0.59 -10.49
CA THR A 7 2.44 0.38 -11.21
C THR A 7 1.25 0.54 -10.26
N ALA A 8 0.04 0.70 -10.81
CA ALA A 8 -1.17 0.77 -10.00
C ALA A 8 -1.39 -0.53 -9.19
N ASP A 9 -1.05 -1.69 -9.75
CA ASP A 9 -1.17 -2.98 -9.07
C ASP A 9 -0.18 -3.11 -7.90
N GLU A 10 1.08 -2.72 -8.10
CA GLU A 10 2.09 -2.70 -7.04
C GLU A 10 1.69 -1.73 -5.92
N ALA A 11 1.19 -0.55 -6.26
CA ALA A 11 0.74 0.44 -5.28
C ALA A 11 -0.43 -0.10 -4.42
N LEU A 12 -1.41 -0.77 -5.05
CA LEU A 12 -2.53 -1.39 -4.34
C LEU A 12 -2.08 -2.52 -3.42
N VAL A 13 -1.18 -3.39 -3.88
CA VAL A 13 -0.66 -4.51 -3.07
C VAL A 13 0.13 -3.99 -1.87
N LEU A 14 0.99 -2.99 -2.08
CA LEU A 14 1.81 -2.40 -1.02
C LEU A 14 0.96 -1.65 0.01
N LEU A 15 -0.04 -0.87 -0.44
CA LEU A 15 -0.96 -0.19 0.46
C LEU A 15 -1.74 -1.18 1.33
N HIS A 16 -2.27 -2.25 0.73
CA HIS A 16 -2.97 -3.31 1.47
C HIS A 16 -2.07 -3.95 2.54
N TRP A 17 -0.81 -4.23 2.18
CA TRP A 17 0.16 -4.78 3.13
C TRP A 17 0.41 -3.82 4.29
N LEU A 18 0.66 -2.53 4.02
CA LEU A 18 0.87 -1.53 5.06
C LEU A 18 -0.31 -1.44 6.04
N HIS A 19 -1.54 -1.39 5.53
CA HIS A 19 -2.75 -1.34 6.37
C HIS A 19 -2.89 -2.58 7.27
N MET A 20 -2.69 -3.78 6.72
CA MET A 20 -2.80 -5.03 7.51
C MET A 20 -1.78 -5.09 8.65
N HIS A 21 -0.61 -4.50 8.44
CA HIS A 21 0.49 -4.47 9.40
C HIS A 21 0.33 -3.34 10.44
N ASP A 22 -0.18 -2.16 10.02
CA ASP A 22 -0.53 -1.09 10.95
C ASP A 22 -1.67 -1.52 11.89
N GLU A 23 -2.72 -2.16 11.37
CA GLU A 23 -3.82 -2.74 12.16
C GLU A 23 -3.37 -3.84 13.13
N ALA A 24 -2.31 -4.58 12.77
CA ALA A 24 -1.75 -5.64 13.60
C ALA A 24 -0.73 -5.13 14.65
N GLU A 25 -0.46 -3.82 14.68
CA GLU A 25 0.58 -3.19 15.51
C GLU A 25 1.97 -3.82 15.33
N ASP A 26 2.27 -4.34 14.13
CA ASP A 26 3.53 -5.05 13.85
C ASP A 26 4.49 -4.26 12.95
N LEU A 27 4.17 -2.99 12.68
CA LEU A 27 5.10 -2.03 12.08
C LEU A 27 6.23 -1.64 13.06
N PRO A 28 7.38 -1.18 12.54
CA PRO A 28 8.49 -0.74 13.37
C PRO A 28 8.11 0.43 14.30
N HIS A 29 8.69 0.42 15.49
CA HIS A 29 8.41 1.40 16.56
C HIS A 29 9.41 2.57 16.60
N ASP A 30 10.43 2.58 15.74
CA ASP A 30 11.35 3.71 15.64
C ASP A 30 10.65 4.92 14.98
N ASP A 31 10.79 6.11 15.58
CA ASP A 31 10.11 7.33 15.15
C ASP A 31 10.41 7.68 13.68
N ALA A 32 11.65 7.46 13.21
CA ALA A 32 12.03 7.79 11.85
C ALA A 32 11.45 6.78 10.86
N GLU A 33 11.48 5.50 11.20
CA GLU A 33 10.89 4.42 10.39
C GLU A 33 9.37 4.60 10.26
N GLN A 34 8.68 4.84 11.38
CA GLN A 34 7.24 5.10 11.39
C GLN A 34 6.88 6.33 10.55
N ARG A 35 7.65 7.41 10.66
CA ARG A 35 7.41 8.62 9.85
C ARG A 35 7.57 8.35 8.36
N VAL A 36 8.54 7.53 7.95
CA VAL A 36 8.74 7.14 6.54
C VAL A 36 7.56 6.30 6.06
N LEU A 37 7.12 5.31 6.84
CA LEU A 37 6.00 4.44 6.49
C LEU A 37 4.69 5.21 6.38
N TRP A 38 4.37 6.09 7.31
CA TRP A 38 3.19 6.96 7.21
C TRP A 38 3.21 7.89 5.99
N ASN A 39 4.38 8.45 5.65
CA ASN A 39 4.49 9.27 4.45
C ASN A 39 4.28 8.45 3.18
N LEU A 40 4.78 7.20 3.16
CA LEU A 40 4.59 6.28 2.06
C LEU A 40 3.12 5.85 1.93
N GLU A 41 2.49 5.49 3.04
CA GLU A 41 1.07 5.14 3.11
C GLU A 41 0.19 6.28 2.60
N ALA A 42 0.36 7.50 3.13
CA ALA A 42 -0.39 8.67 2.68
C ALA A 42 -0.18 8.97 1.17
N ALA A 43 1.04 8.76 0.66
CA ALA A 43 1.32 8.90 -0.77
C ALA A 43 0.59 7.81 -1.59
N LEU A 44 0.60 6.56 -1.13
CA LEU A 44 -0.11 5.46 -1.78
C LEU A 44 -1.63 5.68 -1.76
N GLU A 45 -2.21 6.06 -0.62
CA GLU A 45 -3.64 6.37 -0.50
C GLU A 45 -4.08 7.47 -1.47
N SER A 46 -3.24 8.49 -1.68
CA SER A 46 -3.53 9.57 -2.63
C SER A 46 -3.59 9.10 -4.08
N VAL A 47 -2.88 8.02 -4.42
CA VAL A 47 -2.81 7.44 -5.77
C VAL A 47 -3.83 6.33 -5.95
N VAL A 48 -4.09 5.56 -4.89
CA VAL A 48 -5.05 4.45 -4.84
C VAL A 48 -6.45 4.95 -4.43
N ALA A 49 -6.71 6.27 -4.54
CA ALA A 49 -7.90 7.01 -4.08
C ALA A 49 -9.25 6.65 -4.77
N ASP A 50 -9.49 5.36 -5.00
CA ASP A 50 -10.75 4.69 -5.32
C ASP A 50 -11.45 4.24 -4.02
N ALA A 51 -11.61 5.14 -3.05
CA ALA A 51 -12.18 4.84 -1.73
C ALA A 51 -13.36 3.85 -1.81
N PHE A 52 -13.10 2.61 -1.38
CA PHE A 52 -14.07 1.51 -1.24
C PHE A 52 -14.80 1.05 -2.52
N LEU A 53 -14.05 0.65 -3.56
CA LEU A 53 -14.71 -0.11 -4.64
C LEU A 53 -15.38 -1.34 -4.02
N PRO A 54 -16.66 -1.60 -4.34
CA PRO A 54 -17.41 -2.75 -3.82
C PRO A 54 -16.72 -4.10 -4.07
N ASP A 55 -15.72 -4.12 -4.96
CA ASP A 55 -14.94 -5.29 -5.36
C ASP A 55 -13.47 -5.24 -4.91
N TYR A 56 -13.14 -4.51 -3.83
CA TYR A 56 -11.75 -4.37 -3.33
C TYR A 56 -10.98 -5.71 -3.27
N THR A 57 -11.61 -6.76 -2.72
CA THR A 57 -11.02 -8.10 -2.62
C THR A 57 -10.68 -8.70 -3.99
N GLN A 58 -11.56 -8.55 -4.97
CA GLN A 58 -11.32 -9.06 -6.32
C GLN A 58 -10.21 -8.27 -7.01
N ARG A 59 -10.24 -6.93 -6.93
CA ARG A 59 -9.20 -6.07 -7.49
C ARG A 59 -7.82 -6.38 -6.90
N LEU A 60 -7.76 -6.59 -5.59
CA LEU A 60 -6.54 -6.96 -4.90
C LEU A 60 -6.04 -8.35 -5.33
N ALA A 61 -6.94 -9.33 -5.47
CA ALA A 61 -6.58 -10.66 -5.96
C ALA A 61 -6.00 -10.59 -7.39
N ASP A 62 -6.66 -9.84 -8.28
CA ASP A 62 -6.20 -9.65 -9.65
C ASP A 62 -4.87 -8.88 -9.73
N ALA A 63 -4.69 -7.85 -8.89
CA ALA A 63 -3.44 -7.12 -8.78
C ALA A 63 -2.30 -8.02 -8.30
N LYS A 64 -2.53 -8.83 -7.25
CA LYS A 64 -1.55 -9.83 -6.78
C LYS A 64 -1.19 -10.84 -7.87
N ALA A 65 -2.17 -11.29 -8.66
CA ALA A 65 -1.92 -12.20 -9.78
C ALA A 65 -1.06 -11.55 -10.89
N ARG A 66 -1.33 -10.28 -11.23
CA ARG A 66 -0.57 -9.52 -12.24
C ARG A 66 0.85 -9.15 -11.80
N VAL A 67 1.08 -8.97 -10.50
CA VAL A 67 2.43 -8.68 -9.96
C VAL A 67 3.34 -9.91 -10.02
N VAL A 68 2.79 -11.12 -9.89
CA VAL A 68 3.55 -12.38 -9.83
C VAL A 68 3.64 -13.10 -11.18
N GLY A 69 2.68 -12.86 -12.09
CA GLY A 69 2.62 -13.48 -13.43
C GLY A 69 3.45 -12.75 -14.48
#